data_AF-A0A397T954-F1
#
_entry.id   AF-A0A397T954-F1
#
_cell.length_a   1.000
_cell.length_b   1.000
_cell.length_c   1.000
_cell.angle_alpha   90.00
_cell.angle_beta   90.00
_cell.angle_gamma   90.00
#
_symmetry.space_group_name_H-M   'P 1'
#
loop_
_entity.id
_entity.type
_entity.pdbx_description
1 polymer ?
#
loop_
_entity_poly.entity_id
_entity_poly.type
_entity_poly.pdbx_seq_one_letter_code
_entity_poly.pdbx_strand_id
1 'polypeptide(L)' 'MAGILEKPNRVIEYQKFFQTNTSTPLWIRGGFARRSFMYLFFGSLSVGFVGSAYTLTQMIRGKK' A
#
# COMPACT_ATOMS: atom_id res chain seq x y z
N MET A 1 20.66 24.35 -16.75
CA MET A 1 19.46 23.48 -16.87
C MET A 1 19.89 22.01 -17.00
N ALA A 2 20.63 21.46 -16.04
CA ALA A 2 21.26 20.13 -16.15
C ALA A 2 20.89 19.23 -14.96
N GLY A 3 19.60 18.93 -14.80
CA GLY A 3 19.15 18.15 -13.63
C GLY A 3 17.91 17.27 -13.82
N ILE A 4 17.25 17.31 -14.98
CA ILE A 4 15.99 16.56 -15.20
C ILE A 4 16.22 15.28 -16.05
N LEU A 5 17.37 15.15 -16.73
CA LEU A 5 17.54 14.18 -17.83
C LEU A 5 18.47 13.00 -17.56
N GLU A 6 19.24 12.98 -16.46
CA GLU A 6 20.10 11.84 -16.13
C GLU A 6 19.53 11.03 -14.96
N LYS A 7 18.42 10.31 -15.21
CA LYS A 7 17.99 9.26 -14.28
C LYS A 7 18.69 7.96 -14.66
N PRO A 8 19.52 7.36 -13.79
CA PRO A 8 20.17 6.10 -14.11
C PRO A 8 19.13 5.00 -14.34
N ASN A 9 19.31 4.22 -15.40
CA ASN A 9 18.46 3.06 -15.68
C ASN A 9 18.74 1.94 -14.67
N ARG A 10 17.79 1.69 -13.77
CA ARG A 10 17.88 0.67 -12.70
C ARG A 10 17.00 -0.55 -12.95
N VAL A 11 16.51 -0.76 -14.18
CA VAL A 11 15.59 -1.87 -14.49
C VAL A 11 16.20 -3.23 -14.12
N ILE A 12 17.46 -3.48 -14.47
CA ILE A 12 18.14 -4.75 -14.16
C ILE A 12 18.29 -4.97 -12.64
N GLU A 13 18.56 -3.90 -11.88
CA GLU A 13 18.64 -3.97 -10.41
C GLU A 13 17.29 -4.35 -9.80
N TYR A 14 16.21 -3.72 -10.27
CA TYR A 14 14.86 -4.06 -9.82
C TYR A 14 14.44 -5.46 -10.23
N GLN A 15 14.78 -5.92 -11.44
CA GLN A 15 14.51 -7.30 -11.88
C GLN A 15 15.17 -8.30 -10.92
N LYS A 16 16.47 -8.14 -10.65
CA LYS A 16 17.17 -8.99 -9.66
C LYS A 16 16.50 -8.91 -8.30
N PHE A 17 16.22 -7.70 -7.80
CA PHE A 17 15.59 -7.51 -6.50
C PHE A 17 14.22 -8.18 -6.37
N PHE A 18 13.37 -8.13 -7.42
CA PHE A 18 12.01 -8.67 -7.42
C PHE A 18 11.91 -10.13 -7.87
N GLN A 19 12.93 -10.67 -8.52
CA GLN A 19 12.98 -12.06 -8.99
C GLN A 19 13.84 -12.98 -8.11
N THR A 20 14.63 -12.43 -7.17
CA THR A 20 15.33 -13.25 -6.16
C THR A 20 14.36 -14.16 -5.42
N ASN A 21 14.76 -15.40 -5.18
CA ASN A 21 13.96 -16.41 -4.51
C ASN A 21 13.69 -15.99 -3.04
N THR A 22 12.45 -15.61 -2.74
CA THR A 22 12.02 -15.15 -1.42
C THR A 22 10.59 -15.60 -1.17
N SER A 23 10.26 -15.83 0.09
CA SER A 23 8.89 -16.09 0.54
C SER A 23 8.05 -14.82 0.74
N THR A 24 8.64 -13.63 0.54
CA THR A 24 7.92 -12.36 0.73
C THR A 24 6.97 -12.08 -0.45
N PRO A 25 5.67 -11.81 -0.18
CA PRO A 25 4.72 -11.42 -1.22
C PRO A 25 5.15 -10.16 -1.97
N LEU A 26 4.88 -10.13 -3.29
CA LEU A 26 5.31 -9.04 -4.18
C LEU A 26 4.80 -7.65 -3.74
N TRP A 27 3.59 -7.59 -3.18
CA TRP A 27 2.95 -6.34 -2.78
C TRP A 27 3.54 -5.71 -1.52
N ILE A 28 4.21 -6.49 -0.66
CA ILE A 28 5.02 -5.98 0.46
C ILE A 28 6.52 -5.92 0.15
N ARG A 29 6.94 -6.51 -0.97
CA ARG A 29 8.34 -6.52 -1.41
C ARG A 29 8.75 -5.12 -1.86
N GLY A 30 9.70 -4.54 -1.15
CA GLY A 30 10.17 -3.17 -1.39
C GLY A 30 10.81 -2.57 -0.14
N GLY A 31 11.18 -1.30 -0.24
CA GLY A 31 11.73 -0.54 0.88
C GLY A 31 10.67 -0.13 1.92
N PHE A 32 11.12 0.62 2.93
CA PHE A 32 10.29 1.13 4.02
C PHE A 32 9.02 1.83 3.54
N ALA A 33 9.13 2.69 2.52
CA ALA A 33 7.99 3.44 1.98
C ALA A 33 6.84 2.54 1.50
N ARG A 34 7.13 1.38 0.90
CA ARG A 34 6.09 0.45 0.43
C ARG A 34 5.36 -0.20 1.60
N ARG A 35 6.09 -0.60 2.64
CA ARG A 35 5.50 -1.19 3.85
C ARG A 35 4.62 -0.18 4.58
N SER A 36 5.10 1.05 4.74
CA SER A 36 4.32 2.14 5.34
C SER A 36 3.06 2.45 4.54
N PHE A 37 3.15 2.48 3.20
CA PHE A 37 1.98 2.62 2.33
C PHE A 37 0.96 1.50 2.56
N MET A 38 1.39 0.24 2.66
CA MET A 38 0.48 -0.88 2.91
C MET A 38 -0.22 -0.78 4.26
N TYR A 39 0.48 -0.36 5.31
CA TYR A 39 -0.16 -0.13 6.62
C TYR A 39 -1.21 0.97 6.57
N LEU A 40 -0.91 2.09 5.89
CA LEU A 40 -1.89 3.17 5.73
C LEU A 40 -3.08 2.74 4.87
N PHE A 41 -2.83 2.02 3.79
CA PHE A 41 -3.87 1.51 2.89
C PHE A 41 -4.84 0.60 3.65
N PHE A 42 -4.35 -0.47 4.27
CA PHE A 42 -5.21 -1.39 4.99
C PHE A 42 -5.80 -0.79 6.28
N GLY A 43 -5.07 0.13 6.93
CA GLY A 43 -5.59 0.88 8.07
C GLY A 43 -6.80 1.74 7.69
N SER A 44 -6.69 2.54 6.63
CA SER A 44 -7.80 3.36 6.15
C SER A 44 -9.01 2.54 5.70
N LEU A 45 -8.76 1.41 5.01
CA LEU A 45 -9.81 0.51 4.55
C LEU A 45 -10.54 -0.15 5.73
N SER A 46 -9.81 -0.53 6.78
CA SER A 46 -10.39 -1.09 8.01
C SER A 46 -11.25 -0.08 8.74
N VAL A 47 -10.77 1.17 8.87
CA VAL A 47 -11.54 2.27 9.51
C VAL A 47 -12.82 2.56 8.72
N GLY A 48 -12.73 2.66 7.39
CA GLY A 48 -13.91 2.87 6.54
C GLY A 48 -14.92 1.74 6.66
N PHE A 49 -14.45 0.48 6.65
CA PHE A 49 -15.32 -0.68 6.79
C PHE A 49 -16.04 -0.70 8.14
N VAL A 50 -15.30 -0.57 9.25
CA VAL A 50 -15.87 -0.54 10.61
C VAL A 50 -16.83 0.63 10.78
N GLY A 51 -16.46 1.82 10.30
CA GLY A 51 -17.32 3.00 10.33
C GLY A 51 -18.63 2.79 9.58
N SER A 52 -18.58 2.23 8.37
CA SER A 52 -19.78 1.92 7.57
C SER A 52 -20.68 0.88 8.22
N ALA A 53 -20.10 -0.17 8.82
CA ALA A 53 -20.85 -1.19 9.53
C ALA A 53 -21.53 -0.62 10.79
N TYR A 54 -20.84 0.27 11.49
CA TYR A 54 -21.38 0.97 12.65
C TYR A 54 -22.56 1.88 12.28
N THR A 55 -22.39 2.74 11.27
CA THR A 55 -23.47 3.63 10.82
C THR A 55 -24.67 2.84 10.29
N LEU A 56 -24.43 1.76 9.53
CA LEU A 56 -25.48 0.84 9.09
C LEU A 56 -26.25 0.26 10.28
N THR A 57 -25.56 -0.16 11.33
CA THR A 57 -26.19 -0.69 12.54
C THR A 57 -27.05 0.35 13.24
N GLN A 58 -26.62 1.62 13.29
CA GLN A 58 -27.42 2.71 13.87
C GLN A 58 -28.66 3.00 13.01
N MET A 59 -28.50 3.03 11.68
CA MET A 59 -29.61 3.20 10.75
C MET A 59 -30.67 2.09 10.89
N ILE A 60 -30.25 0.82 11.02
CA ILE A 60 -31.16 -0.31 11.27
C ILE A 60 -31.88 -0.15 12.62
N ARG A 61 -31.21 0.39 13.64
CA ARG A 61 -31.80 0.69 14.95
C ARG A 61 -32.69 1.93 14.96
N GLY A 62 -32.89 2.60 13.82
CA GLY A 62 -33.66 3.83 13.70
C GLY A 62 -33.00 5.05 14.34
N LYS A 63 -31.71 4.96 14.69
CA LYS A 63 -30.91 6.07 15.21
C LYS A 63 -30.27 6.79 14.03
N LYS A 64 -30.62 8.06 13.84
CA LYS A 64 -30.08 8.92 12.78
C LYS A 64 -28.75 9.52 13.20
#